data_AF-A0A0N4YPJ6-F1
#
_entry.id   AF-A0A0N4YPJ6-F1
#
_cell.length_a   1.000
_cell.length_b   1.000
_cell.length_c   1.000
_cell.angle_alpha   90.00
_cell.angle_beta   90.00
_cell.angle_gamma   90.00
#
_symmetry.space_group_name_H-M   'P 1'
#
loop_
_entity.id
_entity.type
_entity.pdbx_description
1 polymer ?
#
loop_
_entity_poly.entity_id
_entity_poly.type
_entity_poly.pdbx_seq_one_letter_code
_entity_poly.pdbx_strand_id
1 'polypeptide(L)'
;MVELLSGFLPWSDFHHDAVNEVRAMKEHVQTTEGSTMMLQFCPRVEFRRLQKYLDGLKFHSQPDYTFIAEMLQLAMKNNNVKMDEPYDWEE
;
A
#
# COMPACT_ATOMS: atom_id res chain seq x y z
N MET A 1 -4.75 1.83 3.17
CA MET A 1 -3.53 1.35 3.86
C MET A 1 -2.38 2.33 3.72
N VAL A 2 -1.84 2.57 2.51
CA VAL A 2 -0.74 3.55 2.35
C VAL A 2 -1.10 4.90 2.95
N GLU A 3 -2.24 5.47 2.58
CA GLU A 3 -2.73 6.74 3.13
C GLU A 3 -2.89 6.76 4.66
N LEU A 4 -3.23 5.63 5.29
CA LEU A 4 -3.33 5.55 6.76
C LEU A 4 -1.96 5.63 7.43
N LEU A 5 -0.92 5.14 6.77
CA LEU A 5 0.46 5.13 7.28
C LEU A 5 1.22 6.40 6.91
N SER A 6 1.02 6.93 5.70
CA SER A 6 1.71 8.13 5.19
C SER A 6 0.94 9.43 5.44
N GLY A 7 -0.36 9.36 5.72
CA GLY A 7 -1.26 10.51 5.85
C GLY A 7 -1.74 11.11 4.52
N PHE A 8 -1.24 10.63 3.37
CA PHE A 8 -1.61 11.16 2.05
C PHE A 8 -1.39 10.13 0.93
N LEU A 9 -2.05 10.36 -0.21
CA LEU A 9 -1.75 9.76 -1.50
C LEU A 9 -1.13 10.80 -2.43
N PRO A 10 -0.29 10.41 -3.41
CA PRO A 10 0.34 11.35 -4.34
C PRO A 10 -0.63 12.20 -5.18
N TRP A 11 -1.91 11.83 -5.22
CA TRP A 11 -2.98 12.54 -5.91
C TRP A 11 -4.05 13.12 -4.96
N SER A 12 -3.81 13.16 -3.64
CA SER A 12 -4.81 13.66 -2.67
C SER A 12 -5.18 15.12 -2.89
N ASP A 13 -4.26 15.94 -3.40
CA ASP A 13 -4.47 17.37 -3.66
C ASP A 13 -4.96 17.67 -5.08
N PHE A 14 -5.17 16.64 -5.92
CA PHE A 14 -5.66 16.86 -7.28
C PHE A 14 -7.12 17.30 -7.24
N HIS A 15 -7.47 18.24 -8.11
CA HIS A 15 -8.86 18.66 -8.24
C HIS A 15 -9.73 17.50 -8.78
N HIS A 16 -11.02 17.49 -8.42
CA HIS A 16 -11.90 16.36 -8.69
C HIS A 16 -12.13 16.04 -10.19
N ASP A 17 -11.89 17.01 -11.07
CA ASP A 17 -11.96 16.85 -12.53
C ASP A 17 -10.64 16.42 -13.18
N ALA A 18 -9.54 16.34 -12.41
CA ALA A 18 -8.20 16.00 -12.86
C ALA A 18 -8.01 14.47 -13.08
N VAL A 19 -8.98 13.83 -13.75
CA VAL A 19 -9.05 12.38 -13.90
C VAL A 19 -7.83 11.83 -14.65
N ASN A 20 -7.33 12.59 -15.65
CA ASN A 20 -6.18 12.19 -16.45
C ASN A 20 -4.88 12.26 -15.64
N GLU A 21 -4.73 13.28 -14.80
CA GLU A 21 -3.59 13.45 -13.90
C GLU A 21 -3.57 12.35 -12.84
N VAL A 22 -4.73 12.07 -12.21
CA VAL A 22 -4.86 10.97 -11.25
C VAL A 22 -4.48 9.64 -11.91
N ARG A 23 -4.94 9.41 -13.15
CA ARG A 23 -4.59 8.21 -13.90
C ARG A 23 -3.08 8.13 -14.17
N ALA A 24 -2.48 9.19 -14.69
CA ALA A 24 -1.05 9.23 -14.97
C ALA A 24 -0.21 9.01 -13.71
N MET A 25 -0.62 9.57 -12.57
CA MET A 25 0.06 9.34 -11.28
C MET A 25 -0.08 7.88 -10.82
N LYS A 26 -1.26 7.27 -11.00
CA LYS A 26 -1.48 5.84 -10.70
C LYS A 26 -0.64 4.91 -11.59
N GLU A 27 -0.44 5.27 -12.85
CA GLU A 27 0.47 4.54 -13.75
C GLU A 27 1.94 4.75 -13.33
N HIS A 28 2.30 5.97 -12.92
CA HIS A 28 3.66 6.28 -12.46
C HIS A 28 4.06 5.50 -11.20
N VAL A 29 3.16 5.35 -10.21
CA VAL A 29 3.45 4.58 -8.97
C VAL A 29 3.65 3.07 -9.19
N GLN A 30 3.33 2.55 -10.38
CA GLN A 30 3.64 1.16 -10.78
C GLN A 30 5.10 1.01 -11.25
N THR A 31 5.78 2.11 -11.58
CA THR A 31 7.22 2.10 -11.88
C THR A 31 8.04 1.90 -10.59
N THR A 32 9.29 1.46 -10.73
CA THR A 32 10.20 1.31 -9.58
C THR A 32 10.40 2.61 -8.80
N GLU A 33 10.51 3.73 -9.51
CA GLU A 33 10.69 5.06 -8.90
C GLU A 33 9.41 5.50 -8.18
N GLY A 34 8.27 5.48 -8.88
CA GLY A 34 7.00 5.90 -8.30
C GLY A 34 6.54 5.00 -7.14
N SER A 35 6.81 3.69 -7.20
CA SER A 35 6.56 2.77 -6.08
C SER A 35 7.41 3.13 -4.85
N THR A 36 8.66 3.53 -5.08
CA THR A 36 9.58 3.95 -4.00
C THR A 36 9.09 5.23 -3.32
N MET A 37 8.53 6.17 -4.09
CA MET A 37 7.87 7.37 -3.58
C MET A 37 6.60 7.02 -2.79
N MET A 38 5.69 6.24 -3.39
CA MET A 38 4.41 5.84 -2.80
C MET A 38 4.58 5.10 -1.46
N LEU A 39 5.60 4.27 -1.35
CA LEU A 39 5.86 3.41 -0.19
C LEU A 39 6.95 3.96 0.75
N GLN A 40 7.30 5.24 0.65
CA GLN A 40 8.40 5.85 1.42
C GLN A 40 8.27 5.63 2.94
N PHE A 41 7.04 5.73 3.47
CA PHE A 41 6.74 5.60 4.91
C PHE A 41 6.08 4.27 5.28
N CYS A 42 6.04 3.31 4.37
CA CYS A 42 5.46 2.00 4.60
C CYS A 42 6.55 0.94 4.89
N PRO A 43 6.20 -0.21 5.52
CA PRO A 43 7.07 -1.40 5.59
C PRO A 43 7.51 -1.87 4.19
N ARG A 44 8.68 -1.39 3.75
CA ARG A 44 9.11 -1.43 2.35
C ARG A 44 9.19 -2.83 1.77
N VAL A 45 9.65 -3.81 2.55
CA VAL A 45 9.90 -5.18 2.06
C VAL A 45 8.58 -5.89 1.79
N GLU A 46 7.67 -5.86 2.74
CA GLU A 46 6.38 -6.54 2.71
C GLU A 46 5.44 -5.86 1.71
N PHE A 47 5.37 -4.52 1.72
CA PHE A 47 4.51 -3.78 0.80
C PHE A 47 4.98 -3.89 -0.66
N ARG A 48 6.30 -3.94 -0.91
CA ARG A 48 6.79 -4.18 -2.28
C ARG A 48 6.48 -5.59 -2.76
N ARG A 49 6.58 -6.60 -1.89
CA ARG A 49 6.18 -7.98 -2.20
C ARG A 49 4.69 -8.07 -2.49
N LEU A 50 3.88 -7.41 -1.67
CA LEU A 50 2.43 -7.31 -1.85
C LEU A 50 2.08 -6.61 -3.17
N GLN A 51 2.69 -5.46 -3.47
CA GLN A 51 2.47 -4.75 -4.74
C GLN A 51 2.82 -5.64 -5.93
N LYS A 52 4.01 -6.25 -5.93
CA LYS A 52 4.43 -7.17 -7.01
C LYS A 52 3.47 -8.36 -7.18
N TYR A 53 2.94 -8.88 -6.07
CA TYR A 53 1.95 -9.94 -6.10
C TYR A 53 0.65 -9.48 -6.76
N LEU A 54 0.10 -8.33 -6.33
CA LEU A 54 -1.13 -7.77 -6.86
C LEU A 54 -1.00 -7.41 -8.35
N ASP A 55 0.12 -6.80 -8.75
CA ASP A 55 0.42 -6.45 -10.15
C ASP A 55 0.53 -7.70 -11.06
N GLY A 56 0.82 -8.87 -10.48
CA GLY A 56 0.88 -10.14 -11.20
C GLY A 56 -0.48 -10.83 -11.40
N LEU A 57 -1.54 -10.35 -10.75
CA LEU A 57 -2.87 -10.92 -10.88
C LEU A 57 -3.50 -10.58 -12.23
N LYS A 58 -4.30 -11.50 -12.75
CA LYS A 58 -5.13 -11.31 -13.94
C LYS A 58 -6.59 -11.20 -13.52
N PHE A 59 -7.44 -10.79 -14.46
CA PHE A 59 -8.88 -10.65 -14.22
C PHE A 59 -9.55 -11.92 -13.64
N HIS A 60 -9.11 -13.11 -14.06
CA HIS A 60 -9.63 -14.39 -13.55
C HIS A 60 -8.77 -15.02 -12.45
N SER A 61 -7.71 -14.35 -12.00
CA SER A 61 -6.89 -14.87 -10.90
C SER A 61 -7.68 -14.83 -9.61
N GLN A 62 -7.70 -15.94 -8.88
CA GLN A 62 -8.14 -15.96 -7.49
C GLN A 62 -7.02 -15.38 -6.62
N PRO A 63 -7.26 -14.28 -5.86
CA PRO A 63 -6.28 -13.77 -4.92
C PRO A 63 -6.05 -14.75 -3.77
N ASP A 64 -4.79 -14.88 -3.37
CA ASP A 64 -4.30 -15.61 -2.22
C ASP A 64 -4.36 -14.67 -1.02
N TYR A 65 -5.52 -14.67 -0.37
CA TYR A 65 -5.76 -13.85 0.81
C TYR A 65 -4.90 -14.28 2.01
N THR A 66 -4.46 -15.54 2.05
CA THR A 66 -3.52 -16.03 3.07
C THR A 66 -2.18 -15.32 2.93
N PHE A 67 -1.62 -15.28 1.73
CA PHE A 67 -0.39 -14.55 1.45
C PHE A 67 -0.50 -13.06 1.82
N ILE A 68 -1.61 -12.41 1.48
CA ILE A 68 -1.83 -10.99 1.81
C ILE A 68 -1.82 -10.80 3.33
N ALA A 69 -2.53 -11.63 4.09
CA ALA A 69 -2.58 -11.57 5.55
C ALA A 69 -1.19 -11.83 6.17
N GLU A 70 -0.45 -12.82 5.68
CA GLU A 70 0.90 -13.13 6.14
C GLU A 70 1.88 -11.98 5.91
N MET A 71 1.77 -11.24 4.80
CA MET A 71 2.59 -10.05 4.56
C MET A 71 2.31 -8.95 5.58
N LEU A 72 1.05 -8.76 5.98
CA LEU A 72 0.69 -7.79 7.03
C LEU A 72 1.21 -8.23 8.40
N GLN A 73 1.04 -9.51 8.76
CA GLN A 73 1.57 -10.06 10.01
C GLN A 73 3.09 -9.97 10.08
N LEU A 74 3.79 -10.22 8.96
CA LEU A 74 5.23 -10.06 8.87
C LEU A 74 5.65 -8.60 9.06
N ALA A 75 4.91 -7.66 8.46
CA ALA A 75 5.17 -6.23 8.62
C ALA A 75 4.99 -5.80 10.09
N MET A 76 3.93 -6.27 10.76
CA MET A 76 3.71 -6.03 12.19
C MET A 76 4.87 -6.57 13.03
N LYS A 77 5.23 -7.85 12.83
CA LYS A 77 6.33 -8.50 13.54
C LYS A 77 7.66 -7.76 13.36
N ASN A 78 8.00 -7.35 12.14
CA ASN A 78 9.25 -6.67 11.84
C ASN A 78 9.30 -5.23 12.39
N ASN A 79 8.15 -4.62 12.66
CA ASN A 79 8.04 -3.29 13.27
C ASN A 79 7.62 -3.34 14.75
N ASN A 80 7.65 -4.53 15.38
CA ASN A 80 7.30 -4.76 16.79
C ASN A 80 5.87 -4.33 17.18
N VAL A 81 4.92 -4.38 16.25
CA VAL A 81 3.50 -4.10 16.53
C VAL A 81 2.83 -5.39 16.98
N LYS A 82 2.13 -5.34 18.11
CA LYS A 82 1.34 -6.46 18.62
C LYS A 82 -0.14 -6.33 18.24
N MET A 83 -0.84 -7.46 18.22
CA MET A 83 -2.27 -7.51 17.87
C MET A 83 -3.19 -7.05 19.00
N ASP A 84 -2.69 -7.01 20.24
CA ASP A 84 -3.41 -6.60 21.44
C ASP A 84 -3.13 -5.15 21.85
N GLU A 85 -2.38 -4.40 21.03
CA GLU A 85 -2.22 -2.96 21.22
C GLU A 85 -3.56 -2.25 20.96
N PRO A 86 -3.92 -1.25 21.79
CA PRO A 86 -5.13 -0.45 21.57
C PRO A 86 -5.04 0.28 20.24
N TYR A 87 -6.18 0.47 19.58
CA TYR A 87 -6.22 1.30 18.38
C TYR A 87 -5.98 2.78 18.71
N ASP A 88 -5.56 3.57 17.72
CA ASP A 88 -5.24 5.00 17.89
C ASP A 88 -6.39 5.84 18.49
N TRP A 89 -7.64 5.40 18.37
CA TRP A 89 -8.83 6.09 18.90
C TRP A 89 -9.30 5.54 20.26
N GLU A 90 -8.69 4.48 20.76
CA GLU A 90 -9.00 3.88 22.06
C GLU A 90 -7.99 4.44 23.08
N GLU A 91 -8.34 5.58 23.69
CA GLU A 91 -7.67 6.09 24.90
C GLU A 91 -7.97 5.23 26.14
#